data_AF-K6XLC6-F1
#
_entry.id   AF-K6XLC6-F1
#
_cell.length_a   1.000
_cell.length_b   1.000
_cell.length_c   1.000
_cell.angle_alpha   90.00
_cell.angle_beta   90.00
_cell.angle_gamma   90.00
#
_symmetry.space_group_name_H-M   'P 1'
#
loop_
_entity.id
_entity.type
_entity.pdbx_description
1 polymer ?
#
loop_
_entity_poly.entity_id
_entity_poly.type
_entity_poly.pdbx_seq_one_letter_code
_entity_poly.pdbx_strand_id
1 'polypeptide(L)' 'MSNEFAGKTAIISGGAGGIGFSLAEEFRQLGIKIVNADIDQQQLAAERYLP' A
#
# COMPACT_ATOMS: atom_id res chain seq x y z
N MET A 1 -15.94 9.83 -13.85
CA MET A 1 -14.93 8.76 -14.00
C MET A 1 -15.55 7.49 -13.47
N SER A 2 -15.58 6.42 -14.27
CA SER A 2 -15.90 5.08 -13.78
C SER A 2 -14.97 4.75 -12.61
N ASN A 3 -15.50 4.23 -11.51
CA ASN A 3 -14.71 3.85 -10.35
C ASN A 3 -13.91 2.58 -10.68
N GLU A 4 -12.88 2.70 -11.53
CA GLU A 4 -12.09 1.58 -12.06
C GLU A 4 -11.48 0.72 -10.95
N PHE A 5 -11.33 1.25 -9.75
CA PHE A 5 -10.72 0.57 -8.61
C PHE A 5 -11.72 0.03 -7.59
N ALA A 6 -13.02 0.27 -7.76
CA ALA A 6 -14.04 -0.26 -6.85
C ALA A 6 -13.98 -1.79 -6.76
N GLY A 7 -13.82 -2.30 -5.54
CA GLY A 7 -13.78 -3.73 -5.26
C GLY A 7 -12.48 -4.43 -5.71
N LYS A 8 -11.51 -3.71 -6.27
CA LYS A 8 -10.20 -4.28 -6.60
C LYS A 8 -9.30 -4.32 -5.36
N THR A 9 -8.32 -5.22 -5.41
CA THR A 9 -7.23 -5.29 -4.42
C THR A 9 -5.92 -5.06 -5.16
N ALA A 10 -5.05 -4.18 -4.64
CA ALA A 10 -3.73 -3.93 -5.19
C ALA A 10 -2.67 -4.69 -4.38
N ILE A 11 -1.70 -5.29 -5.07
CA ILE A 11 -0.52 -5.91 -4.45
C ILE A 11 0.67 -5.01 -4.77
N ILE A 12 1.37 -4.55 -3.74
CA ILE A 12 2.49 -3.63 -3.85
C ILE A 12 3.74 -4.36 -3.37
N SER A 13 4.74 -4.49 -4.25
CA SER A 13 6.08 -4.95 -3.88
C SER A 13 7.00 -3.75 -3.62
N GLY A 14 8.01 -3.94 -2.75
CA GLY A 14 8.93 -2.86 -2.37
C GLY A 14 8.23 -1.76 -1.57
N GLY A 15 7.19 -2.10 -0.81
CA GLY A 15 6.32 -1.13 -0.18
C GLY A 15 6.71 -0.69 1.23
N ALA A 16 7.85 -1.13 1.75
CA ALA A 16 8.35 -0.65 3.05
C ALA A 16 8.87 0.80 2.98
N GLY A 17 9.08 1.35 1.78
CA GLY A 17 9.54 2.73 1.63
C GLY A 17 9.44 3.26 0.20
N GLY A 18 9.92 4.50 0.02
CA GLY A 18 9.98 5.17 -1.27
C GLY A 18 8.63 5.21 -2.00
N ILE A 19 8.66 4.94 -3.31
CA ILE A 19 7.47 5.02 -4.18
C ILE A 19 6.44 3.95 -3.80
N GLY A 20 6.87 2.74 -3.43
CA GLY A 20 5.96 1.67 -3.03
C GLY A 20 5.12 2.05 -1.82
N PHE A 21 5.74 2.66 -0.82
CA PHE A 21 5.03 3.19 0.35
C PHE A 21 4.07 4.33 -0.02
N SER A 22 4.52 5.32 -0.80
CA SER A 22 3.63 6.42 -1.24
C SER A 22 2.43 5.92 -2.04
N LEU A 23 2.59 4.90 -2.88
CA LEU A 23 1.46 4.28 -3.58
C LEU A 23 0.51 3.55 -2.62
N ALA A 24 1.04 2.86 -1.62
CA ALA A 24 0.24 2.19 -0.60
C ALA A 24 -0.63 3.19 0.19
N GLU A 25 -0.05 4.33 0.57
CA GLU A 25 -0.73 5.45 1.24
C GLU A 25 -1.89 5.99 0.39
N GLU A 26 -1.62 6.37 -0.86
CA GLU A 26 -2.63 6.92 -1.77
C GLU A 26 -3.76 5.90 -2.03
N PHE A 27 -3.43 4.63 -2.23
CA PHE A 27 -4.43 3.58 -2.46
C PHE A 27 -5.29 3.31 -1.21
N ARG A 28 -4.71 3.38 -0.01
CA ARG A 28 -5.48 3.32 1.25
C ARG A 28 -6.46 4.48 1.35
N GLN A 29 -6.03 5.71 1.03
CA GLN A 29 -6.90 6.90 1.07
C GLN A 29 -8.05 6.82 0.06
N LEU A 30 -7.82 6.17 -1.08
CA LEU A 30 -8.85 5.88 -2.09
C LEU A 30 -9.78 4.71 -1.70
N GLY A 31 -9.57 4.07 -0.54
CA GLY A 31 -10.40 2.97 -0.05
C GLY A 31 -10.13 1.63 -0.78
N ILE A 32 -9.01 1.52 -1.48
CA ILE A 32 -8.61 0.29 -2.18
C ILE A 32 -8.01 -0.67 -1.14
N LYS A 33 -8.41 -1.95 -1.20
CA LYS A 33 -7.76 -2.98 -0.38
C LYS A 33 -6.35 -3.21 -0.90
N ILE A 34 -5.36 -3.23 -0.01
CA ILE A 34 -3.97 -3.43 -0.42
C ILE A 34 -3.31 -4.60 0.32
N VAL A 35 -2.40 -5.27 -0.39
CA VAL A 35 -1.41 -6.20 0.18
C VAL A 35 -0.04 -5.57 -0.04
N ASN A 36 0.59 -5.13 1.04
CA ASN A 36 1.92 -4.53 0.98
C ASN A 36 2.98 -5.58 1.28
N ALA A 37 4.02 -5.67 0.43
CA ALA A 37 5.07 -6.67 0.52
C ALA A 37 6.45 -6.04 0.33
N ASP A 38 7.39 -6.46 1.18
CA ASP A 38 8.79 -6.05 1.11
C ASP A 38 9.70 -7.17 1.66
N ILE A 39 10.96 -7.13 1.24
CA ILE A 39 12.04 -7.95 1.80
C ILE A 39 12.37 -7.45 3.21
N ASP A 40 12.33 -6.14 3.45
CA ASP A 40 12.57 -5.55 4.76
C ASP A 40 11.31 -5.64 5.63
N GLN A 41 11.20 -6.75 6.37
CA GLN A 41 10.09 -7.01 7.28
C GLN A 41 10.04 -6.03 8.46
N GLN A 42 11.18 -5.48 8.89
CA GLN A 42 11.22 -4.55 10.02
C GLN A 42 10.63 -3.20 9.60
N GLN A 43 11.05 -2.71 8.44
CA GLN A 43 10.56 -1.45 7.91
C GLN A 43 9.09 -1.56 7.49
N LEU A 44 8.68 -2.68 6.89
CA LEU A 44 7.28 -2.97 6.57
C LEU A 44 6.39 -3.02 7.83
N ALA A 45 6.90 -3.58 8.93
CA ALA A 45 6.17 -3.58 10.19
C ALA A 45 6.07 -2.17 10.80
N ALA A 46 7.15 -1.38 10.75
CA ALA A 46 7.15 0.00 11.25
C ALA A 46 6.12 0.87 10.50
N GLU A 47 6.03 0.69 9.18
CA GLU A 47 5.05 1.33 8.32
C GLU A 47 3.60 1.03 8.73
N ARG A 48 3.30 -0.22 9.10
CA ARG A 48 1.95 -0.63 9.53
C ARG A 48 1.45 0.10 10.80
N TYR A 49 2.35 0.62 11.62
CA TYR A 49 2.01 1.36 12.84
C TYR A 49 2.14 2.88 12.70
N LEU A 50 2.46 3.37 11.50
CA LEU A 50 2.42 4.80 11.22
C LEU A 50 0.94 5.27 11.22
N PRO A 51 0.61 6.36 11.93
CA PRO A 51 -0.76 6.86 12.05
C PRO A 51 -1.35 7.36 10.74
#